data_AF-A0A4Q5T2J2-F1
#
_entry.id   AF-A0A4Q5T2J2-F1
#
_cell.length_a   1.000
_cell.length_b   1.000
_cell.length_c   1.000
_cell.angle_alpha   90.00
_cell.angle_beta   90.00
_cell.angle_gamma   90.00
#
_symmetry.space_group_name_H-M   'P 1'
#
loop_
_entity.id
_entity.type
_entity.pdbx_description
1 polymer ?
#
loop_
_entity_poly.entity_id
_entity_poly.type
_entity_poly.pdbx_seq_one_letter_code
_entity_poly.pdbx_strand_id
1 'polypeptide(L)' 'MPAPDEDRVALRREAHDLKEQIEEFAERVEPVSGEAADVIGRARLALFEAWTILCTPPEEDEDD' A
#
# COMPACT_ATOMS: atom_id res chain seq x y z
N MET A 1 -7.42 -21.71 -9.83
CA MET A 1 -7.38 -20.34 -9.28
C MET A 1 -6.66 -20.45 -7.95
N PRO A 2 -5.67 -19.59 -7.66
CA PRO A 2 -5.04 -19.56 -6.34
C PRO A 2 -6.11 -19.38 -5.25
N ALA A 3 -5.82 -19.85 -4.04
CA ALA A 3 -6.72 -19.63 -2.92
C ALA A 3 -6.80 -18.10 -2.64
N PRO A 4 -7.96 -17.56 -2.24
CA PRO A 4 -8.11 -16.13 -1.97
C PRO A 4 -7.06 -15.56 -1.00
N ASP A 5 -6.52 -16.40 -0.13
CA ASP A 5 -5.42 -16.05 0.79
C ASP A 5 -4.07 -15.88 0.09
N GLU A 6 -3.77 -16.64 -0.97
CA GLU A 6 -2.51 -16.54 -1.72
C GLU A 6 -2.44 -15.24 -2.52
N ASP A 7 -3.53 -14.87 -3.21
CA ASP A 7 -3.65 -13.60 -3.94
C ASP A 7 -3.56 -12.41 -2.97
N ARG A 8 -4.21 -12.51 -1.81
CA ARG A 8 -4.19 -11.48 -0.78
C ARG A 8 -2.79 -11.28 -0.19
N VAL A 9 -2.05 -12.37 0.07
CA VAL A 9 -0.65 -12.29 0.53
C VAL A 9 0.26 -11.71 -0.54
N ALA A 10 0.06 -12.06 -1.80
CA ALA A 10 0.81 -11.48 -2.93
C ALA A 10 0.58 -9.97 -3.03
N LEU A 11 -0.68 -9.52 -3.02
CA LEU A 11 -1.04 -8.11 -3.06
C LEU A 11 -0.53 -7.33 -1.83
N ARG A 12 -0.54 -7.96 -0.65
CA ARG A 12 0.02 -7.35 0.58
C ARG A 12 1.52 -7.10 0.44
N ARG A 13 2.28 -8.02 -0.18
CA ARG A 13 3.72 -7.83 -0.45
C ARG A 13 3.93 -6.73 -1.48
N GLU A 14 3.20 -6.78 -2.58
CA GLU A 14 3.28 -5.77 -3.64
C GLU A 14 2.98 -4.35 -3.13
N ALA A 15 1.93 -4.19 -2.32
CA ALA A 15 1.58 -2.91 -1.71
C ALA A 15 2.66 -2.39 -0.73
N HIS A 16 3.35 -3.29 -0.03
CA HIS A 16 4.47 -2.92 0.84
C HIS A 16 5.67 -2.43 0.02
N ASP A 17 6.05 -3.16 -1.03
CA ASP A 17 7.19 -2.81 -1.90
C ASP A 17 6.92 -1.49 -2.64
N LEU A 18 5.70 -1.29 -3.14
CA LEU A 18 5.29 -0.04 -3.77
C LEU A 18 5.37 1.15 -2.79
N LYS A 19 5.06 0.94 -1.50
CA LYS A 19 5.16 2.00 -0.48
C LYS A 19 6.61 2.46 -0.33
N GLU A 20 7.57 1.53 -0.29
CA GLU A 20 8.99 1.86 -0.20
C GLU A 20 9.48 2.59 -1.46
N GLN A 21 9.09 2.13 -2.64
CA GLN A 21 9.45 2.79 -3.90
C GLN A 21 8.91 4.21 -4.01
N ILE A 22 7.68 4.46 -3.53
CA ILE A 22 7.08 5.80 -3.50
C ILE A 22 7.82 6.72 -2.51
N GLU A 23 8.27 6.18 -1.38
CA GLU A 23 9.06 6.92 -0.38
C GLU A 23 10.41 7.35 -0.95
N GLU A 24 11.15 6.43 -1.56
CA GLU A 24 12.40 6.75 -2.26
C GLU A 24 12.21 7.77 -3.39
N PHE A 25 11.08 7.69 -4.11
CA PHE A 25 10.76 8.67 -5.15
C PHE A 25 10.47 10.05 -4.57
N ALA A 26 9.74 10.14 -3.45
CA ALA A 26 9.49 11.41 -2.75
C ALA A 26 10.80 12.08 -2.32
N GLU A 27 11.73 11.33 -1.72
CA GLU A 27 13.05 11.85 -1.29
C GLU A 27 13.87 12.44 -2.45
N ARG A 28 13.75 11.83 -3.64
CA ARG A 28 14.41 12.34 -4.86
C ARG A 28 13.72 13.57 -5.44
N VAL A 29 12.41 13.72 -5.24
CA VAL A 29 11.61 14.85 -5.74
C VAL A 29 11.69 16.05 -4.82
N GLU A 30 11.79 15.85 -3.49
CA GLU A 30 11.87 16.91 -2.48
C GLU A 30 12.86 18.04 -2.82
N PRO A 31 14.14 17.76 -3.20
CA PRO A 31 15.08 18.84 -3.53
C PRO A 31 14.74 19.61 -4.82
N VAL A 32 13.85 19.08 -5.67
CA VAL A 32 13.38 19.73 -6.90
C VAL A 32 12.07 20.48 -6.67
N SER A 33 11.15 19.91 -5.90
CA SER A 33 9.84 20.48 -5.58
C SER A 33 9.25 19.85 -4.32
N GLY A 34 9.18 20.64 -3.24
CA GLY A 34 8.51 20.21 -2.00
C GLY A 34 7.03 19.93 -2.19
N GLU A 35 6.31 20.74 -2.99
CA GLU A 35 4.88 20.53 -3.26
C GLU A 35 4.62 19.19 -3.98
N ALA A 36 5.47 18.82 -4.93
CA ALA A 36 5.37 17.52 -5.59
C ALA A 36 5.68 16.37 -4.61
N ALA A 37 6.70 16.52 -3.75
CA ALA A 37 7.00 15.55 -2.70
C ALA A 37 5.84 15.38 -1.71
N ASP A 38 5.14 16.46 -1.35
CA ASP A 38 3.95 16.42 -0.49
C ASP A 38 2.78 15.66 -1.14
N VAL A 39 2.58 15.82 -2.46
CA VAL A 39 1.58 15.03 -3.21
C VAL A 39 1.95 13.55 -3.20
N ILE A 40 3.21 13.22 -3.42
CA ILE A 40 3.71 11.82 -3.40
C ILE A 40 3.57 11.22 -1.99
N GLY A 41 3.86 12.00 -0.94
CA GLY A 41 3.66 11.60 0.45
C GLY A 41 2.20 11.24 0.76
N ARG A 42 1.23 11.95 0.18
CA ARG A 42 -0.20 11.58 0.30
C ARG A 42 -0.53 10.28 -0.42
N ALA A 43 0.08 10.02 -1.58
CA ALA A 43 -0.08 8.73 -2.28
C ALA A 43 0.49 7.57 -1.43
N ARG A 44 1.63 7.77 -0.76
CA ARG A 44 2.20 6.80 0.19
C ARG A 44 1.24 6.48 1.34
N LEU A 45 0.56 7.48 1.90
CA LEU A 45 -0.43 7.28 2.97
C LEU A 45 -1.63 6.45 2.47
N ALA A 46 -2.17 6.77 1.30
CA ALA A 46 -3.28 6.01 0.71
C ALA A 46 -2.88 4.54 0.43
N LEU A 47 -1.65 4.31 -0.02
CA LEU A 47 -1.15 2.94 -0.21
C LEU A 47 -0.97 2.18 1.11
N PHE A 48 -0.53 2.87 2.18
CA PHE A 48 -0.44 2.27 3.51
C PHE A 48 -1.82 1.89 4.08
N GLU A 49 -2.85 2.70 3.81
CA GLU A 49 -4.24 2.37 4.16
C GLU A 49 -4.71 1.10 3.42
N ALA A 50 -4.49 1.02 2.11
CA ALA A 50 -4.80 -0.19 1.33
C ALA A 50 -4.05 -1.42 1.84
N TRP A 51 -2.76 -1.30 2.19
CA TRP A 51 -1.98 -2.37 2.79
C TRP A 51 -2.53 -2.82 4.14
N THR A 52 -2.99 -1.88 4.96
CA THR A 52 -3.60 -2.18 6.27
C THR A 52 -4.88 -2.98 6.09
N ILE A 53 -5.75 -2.58 5.15
CA ILE A 53 -6.96 -3.34 4.79
C ILE A 53 -6.60 -4.76 4.38
N LEU A 54 -5.56 -4.94 3.56
CA LEU A 54 -5.06 -6.25 3.14
C LEU A 54 -4.46 -7.09 4.28
N CYS A 55 -4.08 -6.49 5.40
CA CYS A 55 -3.61 -7.20 6.59
C CYS A 55 -4.74 -7.73 7.49
N THR A 56 -5.93 -7.12 7.47
CA THR A 56 -7.06 -7.53 8.31
C THR A 56 -7.72 -8.81 7.77
N PRO A 57 -7.74 -9.94 8.50
CA PRO A 57 -8.41 -11.15 8.00
C PRO A 57 -9.84 -10.81 7.57
N PRO A 58 -10.34 -11.41 6.47
CA PRO A 58 -11.73 -11.20 6.08
C PRO A 58 -12.62 -11.54 7.29
N GLU A 59 -13.62 -10.71 7.56
CA GLU A 59 -14.65 -11.10 8.52
C GLU A 59 -15.23 -12.41 8.00
N GLU A 60 -15.08 -13.48 8.79
CA GLU A 60 -15.83 -14.70 8.52
C GLU A 60 -17.29 -14.28 8.66
N ASP A 61 -18.01 -14.20 7.55
CA ASP A 61 -19.46 -14.11 7.59
C ASP A 61 -19.91 -15.27 8.48
N GLU A 62 -20.31 -14.97 9.71
CA GLU A 62 -21.05 -15.89 10.57
C GLU A 62 -22.38 -16.14 9.84
N ASP A 63 -22.37 -17.09 8.90
CA ASP A 63 -23.56 -17.69 8.31
C ASP A 63 -24.38 -18.32 9.47
N ASP A 64 -25.48 -17.64 9.84
CA ASP A 64 -26.55 -18.12 10.74
C ASP A 64 -27.42 -19.19 10.06
#